data_AF-F4CZF4-F1
#
_entry.id   AF-F4CZF4-F1
#
_cell.length_a   1.000
_cell.length_b   1.000
_cell.length_c   1.000
_cell.angle_alpha   90.00
_cell.angle_beta   90.00
_cell.angle_gamma   90.00
#
_symmetry.space_group_name_H-M   'P 1'
#
loop_
_entity.id
_entity.type
_entity.pdbx_description
1 polymer ?
#
loop_
_entity_poly.entity_id
_entity_poly.type
_entity_poly.pdbx_seq_one_letter_code
_entity_poly.pdbx_strand_id
1 'polypeptide(L)'
;MTTAPHNERHALLEELDLLRARRRELEWSLISDDHRPHDFGEHGATTALRDEIDWVDRRIRDLVHQVWEAGRPDGDTSERVGLYSVVTLRFPDGSSETLQVTRFPDEDVPAVTPESPLGRALLGAQPGDEITWKAPDGRLRARVERVRRPA
;
A
#
# COMPACT_ATOMS: atom_id res chain seq x y z
N MET A 1 -4.23 25.51 -5.67
CA MET A 1 -4.31 25.26 -4.22
C MET A 1 -5.13 24.00 -4.03
N THR A 2 -4.51 22.82 -3.96
CA THR A 2 -5.22 21.53 -3.80
C THR A 2 -4.44 20.65 -2.83
N THR A 3 -4.45 21.01 -1.55
CA THR A 3 -3.71 20.30 -0.47
C THR A 3 -4.63 19.39 0.35
N ALA A 4 -5.94 19.44 0.13
CA ALA A 4 -6.95 18.71 0.90
C ALA A 4 -6.91 17.17 0.76
N PRO A 5 -6.84 16.57 -0.44
CA PRO A 5 -6.96 15.11 -0.58
C PRO A 5 -5.73 14.36 -0.05
N HIS A 6 -4.56 15.01 -0.03
CA HIS A 6 -3.34 14.41 0.50
C HIS A 6 -3.37 14.27 2.02
N ASN A 7 -3.99 15.23 2.72
CA ASN A 7 -4.12 15.20 4.18
C ASN A 7 -5.15 14.17 4.65
N GLU A 8 -6.28 14.08 3.95
CA GLU A 8 -7.34 13.10 4.24
C GLU A 8 -6.84 11.66 4.06
N ARG A 9 -6.13 11.38 2.96
CA ARG A 9 -5.53 10.06 2.74
C ARG A 9 -4.43 9.73 3.73
N HIS A 10 -3.61 10.71 4.15
CA HIS A 10 -2.59 10.49 5.18
C HIS A 10 -3.23 10.10 6.51
N ALA A 11 -4.29 10.81 6.92
CA ALA A 11 -5.04 10.49 8.13
C ALA A 11 -5.65 9.07 8.09
N LEU A 12 -6.18 8.65 6.94
CA LEU A 12 -6.71 7.29 6.76
C LEU A 12 -5.61 6.21 6.85
N LEU A 13 -4.40 6.50 6.36
CA LEU A 13 -3.25 5.60 6.48
C LEU A 13 -2.76 5.48 7.93
N GLU A 14 -2.74 6.60 8.67
CA GLU A 14 -2.40 6.61 10.10
C GLU A 14 -3.42 5.80 10.92
N GLU A 15 -4.71 5.96 10.65
CA GLU A 15 -5.77 5.17 11.31
C GLU A 15 -5.62 3.67 11.00
N LEU A 16 -5.32 3.33 9.74
CA LEU A 16 -5.11 1.95 9.31
C LEU A 16 -3.92 1.29 10.04
N ASP A 17 -2.81 2.00 10.19
CA ASP A 17 -1.63 1.47 10.90
C ASP A 17 -1.92 1.26 12.40
N LEU A 18 -2.66 2.18 13.03
CA LEU A 18 -3.10 2.03 14.42
C LEU A 18 -4.00 0.80 14.60
N LEU A 19 -4.98 0.61 13.72
CA LEU A 19 -5.89 -0.55 13.80
C LEU A 19 -5.18 -1.86 13.51
N ARG A 20 -4.20 -1.89 12.60
CA ARG A 20 -3.36 -3.08 12.37
C ARG A 20 -2.53 -3.43 13.60
N ALA A 21 -2.01 -2.43 14.31
CA ALA A 21 -1.30 -2.65 15.56
C ALA A 21 -2.24 -3.22 16.63
N ARG A 22 -3.44 -2.64 16.77
CA ARG A 22 -4.47 -3.13 17.69
C ARG A 22 -4.91 -4.57 17.39
N ARG A 23 -5.11 -4.91 16.11
CA ARG A 23 -5.47 -6.27 15.67
C ARG A 23 -4.45 -7.32 16.12
N ARG A 24 -3.15 -7.01 16.04
CA ARG A 24 -2.08 -7.92 16.53
C ARG A 24 -2.11 -8.10 18.04
N GLU A 25 -2.38 -7.03 18.79
CA GLU A 25 -2.51 -7.10 20.25
C GLU A 25 -3.72 -7.95 20.68
N LEU A 26 -4.85 -7.80 19.99
CA LEU A 26 -6.06 -8.60 20.25
C LEU A 26 -5.85 -10.07 19.92
N GLU A 27 -5.17 -10.37 18.81
CA GLU A 27 -4.81 -11.75 18.43
C GLU A 27 -3.89 -12.40 19.48
N TRP A 28 -2.88 -11.66 19.97
CA TRP A 28 -2.04 -12.13 21.07
C TRP A 28 -2.84 -12.39 22.35
N SER A 29 -3.79 -11.50 22.66
CA SER A 29 -4.67 -11.64 23.83
C SER A 29 -5.58 -12.85 23.72
N LEU A 30 -6.14 -13.12 22.53
CA LEU A 30 -6.99 -14.28 22.26
C LEU A 30 -6.21 -15.60 22.42
N ILE A 31 -4.98 -15.67 21.90
CA ILE A 31 -4.10 -16.85 22.06
C ILE A 31 -3.74 -17.05 23.53
N SER A 32 -3.45 -15.96 24.25
CA SER A 32 -3.10 -16.02 25.68
C SER A 32 -4.27 -16.47 26.55
N ASP A 33 -5.50 -16.11 26.18
CA ASP A 33 -6.73 -16.54 26.83
C ASP A 33 -7.01 -18.04 26.60
N ASP A 34 -6.81 -18.53 25.37
CA ASP A 34 -6.98 -19.94 24.99
C ASP A 34 -6.07 -20.90 25.77
N HIS A 35 -4.91 -20.41 26.26
CA HIS A 35 -3.97 -21.18 27.06
C HIS A 35 -4.29 -21.22 28.57
N ARG A 36 -5.36 -20.58 29.04
CA ARG A 36 -5.77 -20.62 30.46
C ARG A 36 -6.67 -21.83 30.76
N PRO A 37 -6.59 -22.40 31.98
CA PRO A 37 -7.43 -23.52 32.37
C PRO A 37 -8.91 -23.11 32.43
N HIS A 38 -9.70 -23.78 31.60
CA HIS A 38 -11.09 -23.47 31.28
C HIS A 38 -12.04 -23.58 32.49
N ASP A 39 -12.40 -22.45 33.10
CA ASP A 39 -13.52 -22.33 34.04
C ASP A 39 -14.73 -21.65 33.36
N PHE A 40 -15.95 -21.97 33.80
CA PHE A 40 -17.21 -21.66 33.10
C PHE A 40 -17.50 -20.15 32.90
N GLY A 41 -16.70 -19.26 33.49
CA GLY A 41 -16.78 -17.80 33.34
C GLY A 41 -16.03 -17.20 32.15
N GLU A 42 -15.09 -17.91 31.51
CA GLU A 42 -14.22 -17.33 30.46
C GLU A 42 -14.85 -17.26 29.06
N HIS A 43 -15.94 -17.97 28.79
CA HIS A 43 -16.56 -17.98 27.45
C HIS A 43 -16.99 -16.58 27.00
N GLY A 44 -17.43 -15.72 27.93
CA GLY A 44 -17.82 -14.34 27.63
C GLY A 44 -16.63 -13.44 27.28
N ALA A 45 -15.46 -13.68 27.88
CA ALA A 45 -14.25 -12.90 27.61
C ALA A 45 -13.66 -13.27 26.24
N THR A 46 -13.57 -14.56 25.93
CA THR A 46 -13.12 -15.04 24.62
C THR A 46 -14.08 -14.59 23.50
N THR A 47 -15.40 -14.65 23.72
CA THR A 47 -16.38 -14.14 22.75
C THR A 47 -16.25 -12.64 22.53
N ALA A 48 -16.11 -11.84 23.60
CA ALA A 48 -15.92 -10.39 23.47
C ALA A 48 -14.62 -10.03 22.71
N LEU A 49 -13.53 -10.79 22.93
CA LEU A 49 -12.28 -10.61 22.17
C LEU A 49 -12.46 -10.92 20.68
N ARG A 50 -13.21 -11.97 20.35
CA ARG A 50 -13.51 -12.32 18.95
C ARG A 50 -14.39 -11.25 18.28
N ASP A 51 -15.41 -10.75 18.98
CA ASP A 51 -16.28 -9.69 18.47
C ASP A 51 -15.49 -8.40 18.19
N GLU A 52 -14.54 -8.05 19.07
CA GLU A 52 -13.64 -6.91 18.89
C GLU A 52 -12.71 -7.11 17.69
N ILE A 53 -12.13 -8.31 17.51
CA ILE A 53 -11.31 -8.64 16.33
C ILE A 53 -12.15 -8.50 15.05
N ASP A 54 -13.37 -9.04 15.02
CA ASP A 54 -14.28 -8.94 13.87
C ASP A 54 -14.68 -7.50 13.56
N TRP A 55 -14.82 -6.65 14.58
CA TRP A 55 -15.04 -5.22 14.41
C TRP A 55 -13.81 -4.53 13.81
N VAL A 56 -12.61 -4.79 14.36
CA VAL A 56 -11.36 -4.21 13.86
C VAL A 56 -11.10 -4.64 12.41
N ASP A 57 -11.30 -5.91 12.07
CA ASP A 57 -11.09 -6.42 10.70
C ASP A 57 -12.07 -5.80 9.69
N ARG A 58 -13.34 -5.59 10.09
CA ARG A 58 -14.30 -4.83 9.27
C ARG A 58 -13.84 -3.40 9.06
N ARG A 59 -13.41 -2.71 10.12
CA ARG A 59 -12.94 -1.32 10.02
C ARG A 59 -11.69 -1.20 9.16
N ILE A 60 -10.74 -2.14 9.28
CA ILE A 60 -9.56 -2.21 8.42
C ILE A 60 -9.97 -2.34 6.95
N ARG A 61 -10.94 -3.22 6.65
CA ARG A 61 -11.44 -3.41 5.28
C ARG A 61 -12.05 -2.12 4.71
N ASP A 62 -12.89 -1.45 5.49
CA ASP A 62 -13.51 -0.19 5.10
C ASP A 62 -12.47 0.91 4.85
N LEU A 63 -11.47 1.03 5.73
CA LEU A 63 -10.40 2.01 5.59
C LEU A 63 -9.50 1.72 4.39
N VAL A 64 -9.19 0.46 4.11
CA VAL A 64 -8.45 0.08 2.90
C VAL A 64 -9.23 0.54 1.65
N HIS A 65 -10.54 0.32 1.62
CA HIS A 65 -11.40 0.80 0.54
C HIS A 65 -11.41 2.34 0.46
N GLN A 66 -11.52 3.04 1.59
CA GLN A 66 -11.50 4.50 1.61
C GLN A 66 -10.15 5.09 1.21
N VAL A 67 -9.03 4.47 1.59
CA VAL A 67 -7.68 4.86 1.13
C VAL A 67 -7.56 4.67 -0.38
N TRP A 68 -8.15 3.59 -0.91
CA TRP A 68 -8.19 3.33 -2.33
C TRP A 68 -9.01 4.40 -3.07
N GLU A 69 -10.24 4.68 -2.62
CA GLU A 69 -11.13 5.71 -3.17
C GLU A 69 -10.54 7.12 -3.03
N ALA A 70 -10.01 7.51 -1.88
CA ALA A 70 -9.34 8.81 -1.67
C ALA A 70 -8.04 8.92 -2.48
N GLY A 71 -7.46 7.78 -2.87
CA GLY A 71 -6.34 7.67 -3.78
C GLY A 71 -6.71 7.68 -5.25
N ARG A 72 -7.99 7.47 -5.57
CA ARG A 72 -8.55 7.52 -6.91
C ARG A 72 -8.61 8.98 -7.33
N PRO A 73 -7.88 9.41 -8.35
CA PRO A 73 -7.98 10.78 -8.82
C PRO A 73 -9.40 11.03 -9.33
N ASP A 74 -10.03 12.08 -8.83
CA ASP A 74 -11.20 12.68 -9.46
C ASP A 74 -10.80 13.02 -10.89
N GLY A 75 -11.57 12.53 -11.87
CA GLY A 75 -11.08 12.25 -13.21
C GLY A 75 -10.22 13.37 -13.81
N ASP A 76 -8.90 13.18 -13.84
CA ASP A 76 -8.04 13.77 -14.86
C ASP A 76 -6.64 13.14 -14.94
N THR A 77 -6.17 13.17 -16.17
CA THR A 77 -4.94 12.76 -16.84
C THR A 77 -3.62 13.24 -16.24
N SER A 78 -3.31 12.97 -14.97
CA SER A 78 -1.93 13.12 -14.52
C SER A 78 -1.05 12.05 -15.17
N GLU A 79 -0.37 12.38 -16.26
CA GLU A 79 0.69 11.56 -16.90
C GLU A 79 1.85 11.23 -15.94
N ARG A 80 1.88 11.85 -14.75
CA ARG A 80 2.92 11.66 -13.75
C ARG A 80 2.71 10.41 -12.89
N VAL A 81 3.79 9.68 -12.70
CA VAL A 81 3.90 8.53 -11.81
C VAL A 81 3.67 8.95 -10.36
N GLY A 82 2.73 8.29 -9.70
CA GLY A 82 2.47 8.42 -8.26
C GLY A 82 2.36 7.05 -7.59
N LEU A 83 2.01 7.04 -6.31
CA LEU A 83 1.71 5.81 -5.60
C LEU A 83 0.55 5.07 -6.30
N TYR A 84 0.66 3.74 -6.37
CA TYR A 84 -0.16 2.80 -7.14
C TYR A 84 -0.10 2.93 -8.66
N SER A 85 0.76 3.77 -9.22
CA SER A 85 0.90 3.83 -10.67
C SER A 85 1.62 2.60 -11.21
N VAL A 86 1.07 2.02 -12.27
CA VAL A 86 1.67 0.98 -13.10
C VAL A 86 2.47 1.65 -14.21
N VAL A 87 3.79 1.45 -14.20
CA VAL A 87 4.73 2.11 -15.10
C VAL A 87 5.39 1.07 -15.98
N THR A 88 5.43 1.35 -17.28
CA THR A 88 6.22 0.58 -18.25
C THR A 88 7.52 1.34 -18.52
N LEU A 89 8.64 0.70 -18.23
CA LEU A 89 10.00 1.20 -18.44
C LEU A 89 10.61 0.55 -19.68
N ARG A 90 11.33 1.34 -20.47
CA ARG A 90 12.13 0.91 -21.61
C ARG A 90 13.61 1.06 -21.29
N PHE A 91 14.34 -0.04 -21.30
CA PHE A 91 15.77 -0.05 -21.05
C PHE A 91 16.59 0.20 -22.33
N PRO A 92 17.87 0.62 -22.21
CA PRO A 92 18.73 0.91 -23.35
C PRO A 92 19.02 -0.29 -24.26
N ASP A 93 18.91 -1.51 -23.73
CA ASP A 93 19.06 -2.77 -24.47
C ASP A 93 17.82 -3.12 -25.31
N GLY A 94 16.76 -2.32 -25.19
CA GLY A 94 15.49 -2.54 -25.88
C GLY A 94 14.52 -3.46 -25.14
N SER A 95 14.84 -3.90 -23.92
CA SER A 95 13.89 -4.61 -23.07
C SER A 95 12.88 -3.63 -22.45
N SER A 96 11.68 -4.13 -22.13
CA SER A 96 10.63 -3.37 -21.45
C SER A 96 10.09 -4.12 -20.26
N GLU A 97 9.89 -3.43 -19.15
CA GLU A 97 9.41 -4.01 -17.89
C GLU A 97 8.25 -3.18 -17.34
N THR A 98 7.22 -3.85 -16.83
CA THR A 98 6.05 -3.17 -16.25
C THR A 98 5.96 -3.48 -14.76
N LEU A 99 5.86 -2.44 -13.94
CA LEU A 99 5.92 -2.52 -12.49
C LEU A 99 4.93 -1.54 -11.84
N GLN A 100 4.49 -1.85 -10.62
CA GLN A 100 3.59 -1.02 -9.83
C GLN A 100 4.33 -0.34 -8.68
N VAL A 101 4.21 0.99 -8.55
CA VAL A 101 4.77 1.71 -7.40
C VAL A 101 3.85 1.53 -6.19
N THR A 102 4.16 0.63 -5.25
CA THR A 102 3.31 0.34 -4.09
C THR A 102 4.12 -0.22 -2.92
N ARG A 103 3.62 -0.03 -1.69
CA ARG A 103 4.11 -0.72 -0.49
C ARG A 103 3.40 -2.06 -0.26
N PHE A 104 2.26 -2.27 -0.90
CA PHE A 104 1.43 -3.47 -0.81
C PHE A 104 1.39 -4.10 -2.21
N PRO A 105 2.26 -5.08 -2.50
CA PRO A 105 2.27 -5.77 -3.79
C PRO A 105 1.02 -6.64 -3.93
N ASP A 106 0.43 -6.64 -5.13
CA ASP A 106 -0.51 -7.68 -5.59
C ASP A 106 0.28 -8.81 -6.27
N GLU A 107 -0.30 -10.00 -6.40
CA GLU A 107 0.39 -11.18 -6.96
C GLU A 107 0.65 -11.07 -8.48
N ASP A 108 -0.14 -10.28 -9.20
CA ASP A 108 -0.15 -10.24 -10.66
C ASP A 108 0.90 -9.31 -11.30
N VAL A 109 1.40 -8.31 -10.56
CA VAL A 109 2.30 -7.27 -11.10
C VAL A 109 3.49 -7.07 -10.16
N PRO A 110 4.74 -7.13 -10.66
CA PRO A 110 5.91 -6.88 -9.83
C PRO A 110 5.87 -5.45 -9.27
N ALA A 111 6.13 -5.33 -7.97
CA ALA A 111 6.00 -4.07 -7.24
C ALA A 111 7.34 -3.44 -6.88
N VAL A 112 7.35 -2.11 -6.85
CA VAL A 112 8.47 -1.30 -6.37
C VAL A 112 7.98 -0.39 -5.24
N THR A 113 8.71 -0.39 -4.12
CA THR A 113 8.38 0.49 -3.00
C THR A 113 8.78 1.92 -3.29
N PRO A 114 7.98 2.94 -2.90
CA PRO A 114 8.28 4.34 -3.17
C PRO A 114 9.58 4.83 -2.53
N GLU A 115 10.04 4.18 -1.45
CA GLU A 115 11.28 4.52 -0.75
C GLU A 115 12.53 3.91 -1.40
N SER A 116 12.36 2.93 -2.29
CA SER A 116 13.49 2.31 -2.99
C SER A 116 14.17 3.31 -3.96
N PRO A 117 15.44 3.09 -4.33
CA PRO A 117 16.12 3.96 -5.31
C PRO A 117 15.35 4.11 -6.62
N LEU A 118 14.74 3.03 -7.10
CA LEU A 118 13.90 3.05 -8.31
C LEU A 118 12.58 3.77 -8.07
N GLY A 119 11.88 3.48 -6.96
CA GLY A 119 10.63 4.16 -6.61
C GLY A 119 10.80 5.67 -6.49
N ARG A 120 11.88 6.14 -5.84
CA ARG A 120 12.20 7.57 -5.74
C ARG A 120 12.49 8.22 -7.09
N ALA A 121 13.15 7.52 -8.00
CA ALA A 121 13.43 8.01 -9.35
C ALA A 121 12.16 8.05 -10.23
N LEU A 122 11.23 7.14 -9.97
CA LEU A 122 9.95 7.03 -10.66
C LEU A 122 8.95 8.11 -10.23
N LEU A 123 8.86 8.41 -8.93
CA LEU A 123 7.88 9.35 -8.41
C LEU A 123 7.97 10.73 -9.09
N GLY A 124 6.87 11.16 -9.69
CA GLY A 124 6.75 12.44 -10.40
C GLY A 124 7.21 12.42 -11.87
N ALA A 125 7.85 11.35 -12.33
CA ALA A 125 8.25 11.17 -13.73
C ALA A 125 7.04 11.00 -14.65
N GLN A 126 7.17 11.33 -15.92
CA GLN A 126 6.10 11.20 -16.94
C GLN A 126 6.60 10.41 -18.16
N PRO A 127 5.71 9.89 -19.03
CA PRO A 127 6.08 9.30 -20.30
C PRO A 127 7.05 10.19 -21.07
N GLY A 128 8.15 9.60 -21.52
CA GLY A 128 9.22 10.28 -22.21
C GLY A 128 10.44 10.60 -21.35
N ASP A 129 10.30 10.68 -20.02
CA ASP A 129 11.41 10.99 -19.11
C ASP A 129 12.43 9.85 -19.03
N GLU A 130 13.71 10.19 -18.91
CA GLU A 130 14.78 9.25 -18.57
C GLU A 130 15.06 9.31 -17.07
N ILE A 131 14.93 8.17 -16.39
CA ILE A 131 15.21 8.00 -14.98
C ILE A 131 16.51 7.24 -14.78
N THR A 132 17.27 7.60 -13.74
CA THR A 132 18.51 6.92 -13.35
C THR A 132 18.47 6.61 -11.87
N TRP A 133 18.80 5.38 -11.49
CA TRP A 133 18.84 4.95 -10.09
C TRP A 133 20.06 4.07 -9.82
N LYS A 134 20.34 3.88 -8.52
CA LYS A 134 21.37 2.97 -8.06
C LYS A 134 20.76 1.57 -7.87
N ALA A 135 21.28 0.59 -8.58
CA ALA A 135 20.99 -0.83 -8.43
C ALA A 135 22.21 -1.55 -7.80
N PRO A 136 22.06 -2.80 -7.32
CA PRO A 136 23.18 -3.59 -6.79
C PRO A 136 24.36 -3.71 -7.77
N ASP A 137 24.07 -3.93 -9.06
CA ASP A 137 25.08 -4.12 -10.11
C ASP A 137 25.62 -2.82 -10.71
N GLY A 138 25.20 -1.65 -10.20
CA GLY A 138 25.65 -0.35 -10.67
C GLY A 138 24.52 0.64 -10.91
N ARG A 139 24.80 1.73 -11.63
CA ARG A 139 23.77 2.70 -12.02
C ARG A 139 23.00 2.19 -13.23
N LEU A 140 21.68 2.07 -13.10
CA LEU A 140 20.78 1.75 -14.19
C LEU A 140 20.04 3.00 -14.66
N ARG A 141 19.68 3.01 -15.94
CA ARG A 141 18.83 4.03 -16.55
C ARG A 141 17.74 3.36 -17.37
N ALA A 142 16.56 3.97 -17.40
CA ALA A 142 15.46 3.56 -18.24
C ALA A 142 14.60 4.77 -18.61
N ARG A 143 13.88 4.66 -19.71
CA ARG A 143 12.90 5.66 -20.13
C ARG A 143 11.50 5.24 -19.69
N VAL A 144 10.73 6.16 -19.14
CA VAL A 144 9.31 5.94 -18.86
C VAL A 144 8.58 5.91 -20.20
N GLU A 145 8.06 4.77 -20.60
CA GLU A 145 7.33 4.62 -21.86
C GLU A 145 5.85 4.95 -21.66
N ARG A 146 5.28 4.47 -20.54
CA ARG A 146 3.85 4.60 -20.29
C ARG A 146 3.56 4.58 -18.79
N VAL A 147 2.58 5.37 -18.38
CA VAL A 147 2.05 5.38 -17.02
C VAL A 147 0.57 5.06 -17.08
N ARG A 148 0.13 4.11 -16.25
CA ARG A 148 -1.27 3.75 -16.05
C ARG A 148 -1.55 3.79 -14.55
N ARG A 149 -2.77 4.19 -14.17
CA ARG A 149 -3.25 3.93 -12.80
C ARG A 149 -4.28 2.81 -12.85
N PRO A 150 -4.30 1.90 -11.86
CA PRO A 150 -5.35 0.91 -11.74
C PRO A 150 -6.70 1.65 -11.65
N ALA A 151 -7.68 1.14 -12.39
CA ALA A 151 -9.03 1.70 -12.48
C ALA A 151 -9.81 1.43 -11.20
#